data_AF-A0AA39LU19-F1
#
_entry.id   AF-A0AA39LU19-F1
#
_cell.length_a   1.000
_cell.length_b   1.000
_cell.length_c   1.000
_cell.angle_alpha   90.00
_cell.angle_beta   90.00
_cell.angle_gamma   90.00
#
_symmetry.space_group_name_H-M   'P 1'
#
loop_
_entity.id
_entity.type
_entity.pdbx_description
1 polymer ?
#
loop_
_entity_poly.entity_id
_entity_poly.type
_entity_poly.pdbx_seq_one_letter_code
_entity_poly.pdbx_strand_id
1 'polypeptide(L)'
;MAVPLTLYGVNIYGETWVHYGPAFFDTISYAGTLLFTFLISVNLFTMFLLKSANRLLFSSRPNIYITILCTWLYLTIFISLMTLGGCKKNFKANGFYFRFYCPTKNSADWANALQGFWSYQSYVLPCVMFVIYVILVLYIQFGFNYALIGCRLVRVTVVQRTSNTSKTRRRTEIRLLIQSVLICGLLELQTLAFTFFPRIGLTGEPALYVNILQNSISIVNATAHSLVFLFCNAEVRSCSAQLRSSVISFCNDILINRPSMTRVTNIRPVSTSPHPSNH
;
A
#
# COMPACT_ATOMS: atom_id res chain seq x y z
N MET A 1 2.30 -9.52 -2.41
CA MET A 1 1.44 -10.70 -2.18
C MET A 1 2.35 -11.87 -1.85
N ALA A 2 2.17 -12.56 -0.73
CA ALA A 2 2.93 -13.77 -0.45
C ALA A 2 2.34 -14.90 -1.32
N VAL A 3 2.95 -15.16 -2.48
CA VAL A 3 2.47 -16.26 -3.34
C VAL A 3 3.00 -17.58 -2.76
N PRO A 4 2.14 -18.61 -2.57
CA PRO A 4 2.52 -19.92 -2.03
C PRO A 4 3.55 -20.69 -2.89
N LEU A 5 3.96 -20.13 -4.03
CA LEU A 5 5.06 -20.59 -4.89
C LEU A 5 6.38 -20.83 -4.15
N THR A 6 6.63 -20.13 -3.04
CA THR A 6 7.91 -20.23 -2.31
C THR A 6 8.01 -21.48 -1.42
N LEU A 7 6.92 -22.18 -1.12
CA LEU A 7 6.97 -23.32 -0.19
C LEU A 7 7.59 -24.58 -0.80
N TYR A 8 7.56 -24.74 -2.12
CA TYR A 8 7.99 -25.99 -2.75
C TYR A 8 9.43 -25.99 -3.25
N GLY A 9 10.13 -24.84 -3.31
CA GLY A 9 11.53 -24.76 -3.77
C GLY A 9 11.78 -25.15 -5.23
N VAL A 10 10.79 -25.69 -5.93
CA VAL A 10 10.82 -26.07 -7.34
C VAL A 10 9.83 -25.21 -8.13
N ASN A 11 10.19 -24.81 -9.35
CA ASN A 11 9.27 -24.11 -10.24
C ASN A 11 8.21 -25.09 -10.78
N ILE A 12 7.13 -25.32 -10.01
CA ILE A 12 6.04 -26.25 -10.36
C ILE A 12 5.35 -25.84 -11.67
N TYR A 13 5.39 -24.55 -12.04
CA TYR A 13 4.66 -24.01 -13.17
C TYR A 13 5.48 -23.99 -14.48
N GLY A 14 6.75 -24.42 -14.47
CA GLY A 14 7.61 -24.40 -15.65
C GLY A 14 7.70 -23.00 -16.31
N GLU A 15 7.94 -22.96 -17.63
CA GLU A 15 7.89 -21.72 -18.43
C GLU A 15 6.47 -21.39 -18.93
N THR A 16 5.44 -21.64 -18.13
CA THR A 16 4.06 -21.34 -18.54
C THR A 16 3.71 -19.86 -18.29
N TRP A 17 2.83 -19.32 -19.13
CA TRP A 17 2.27 -17.96 -19.01
C TRP A 17 1.64 -17.68 -17.63
N VAL A 18 1.14 -18.74 -16.96
CA VAL A 18 0.53 -18.66 -15.63
C VAL A 18 1.53 -18.20 -14.57
N HIS A 19 2.83 -18.48 -14.72
CA HIS A 19 3.85 -17.99 -13.79
C HIS A 19 4.14 -16.49 -13.97
N TYR A 20 4.14 -16.02 -15.21
CA TYR A 20 4.52 -14.64 -15.54
C TYR A 20 3.49 -13.62 -15.06
N GLY A 21 2.20 -13.96 -15.08
CA GLY A 21 1.12 -13.06 -14.63
C GLY A 21 1.30 -12.57 -13.19
N PRO A 22 1.31 -13.46 -12.18
CA PRO A 22 1.53 -13.09 -10.79
C PRO A 22 2.87 -12.36 -10.57
N ALA A 23 3.94 -12.79 -11.24
CA ALA A 23 5.25 -12.14 -11.11
C ALA A 23 5.25 -10.68 -11.65
N PHE A 24 4.50 -10.44 -12.72
CA PHE A 24 4.27 -9.11 -13.30
C PHE A 24 3.47 -8.22 -12.36
N PHE A 25 2.32 -8.69 -11.85
CA PHE A 25 1.52 -7.95 -10.88
C PHE A 25 2.27 -7.67 -9.58
N ASP A 26 3.08 -8.62 -9.11
CA ASP A 26 3.94 -8.43 -7.95
C ASP A 26 4.97 -7.31 -8.18
N THR A 27 5.54 -7.23 -9.38
CA THR A 27 6.44 -6.12 -9.76
C THR A 27 5.71 -4.79 -9.75
N ILE A 28 4.56 -4.70 -10.42
CA ILE A 28 3.74 -3.47 -10.46
C ILE A 28 3.36 -3.04 -9.05
N SER A 29 2.94 -3.99 -8.21
CA SER A 29 2.52 -3.72 -6.83
C SER A 29 3.68 -3.20 -5.98
N TYR A 30 4.85 -3.84 -6.04
CA TYR A 30 6.05 -3.37 -5.32
C TYR A 30 6.47 -1.98 -5.79
N ALA A 31 6.60 -1.80 -7.11
CA ALA A 31 7.01 -0.57 -7.74
C ALA A 31 6.05 0.60 -7.44
N GLY A 32 4.76 0.33 -7.58
CA GLY A 32 3.69 1.27 -7.29
C GLY A 32 3.71 1.68 -5.83
N THR A 33 3.83 0.71 -4.91
CA THR A 33 3.93 1.00 -3.48
C THR A 33 5.09 1.93 -3.20
N LEU A 34 6.27 1.66 -3.75
CA LEU A 34 7.45 2.52 -3.56
C LEU A 34 7.24 3.95 -4.08
N LEU A 35 6.77 4.11 -5.33
CA LEU A 35 6.55 5.43 -5.92
C LEU A 35 5.41 6.20 -5.24
N PHE A 36 4.31 5.55 -4.88
CA PHE A 36 3.22 6.21 -4.17
C PHE A 36 3.63 6.60 -2.76
N THR A 37 4.42 5.79 -2.06
CA THR A 37 4.94 6.16 -0.74
C THR A 37 5.91 7.34 -0.85
N PHE A 38 6.76 7.36 -1.88
CA PHE A 38 7.58 8.52 -2.19
C PHE A 38 6.72 9.77 -2.48
N LEU A 39 5.67 9.64 -3.29
CA LEU A 39 4.77 10.75 -3.62
C LEU A 39 4.05 11.29 -2.37
N ILE A 40 3.64 10.41 -1.45
CA ILE A 40 3.09 10.79 -0.14
C ILE A 40 4.14 11.55 0.68
N SER A 41 5.39 11.08 0.71
CA SER A 41 6.50 11.76 1.39
C SER A 41 6.72 13.16 0.85
N VAL A 42 6.74 13.31 -0.48
CA VAL A 42 6.88 14.61 -1.17
C VAL A 42 5.66 15.50 -0.90
N ASN A 43 4.44 14.96 -0.90
CA ASN A 43 3.25 15.73 -0.54
C ASN A 43 3.34 16.28 0.90
N LEU A 44 3.72 15.44 1.87
CA LEU A 44 3.93 15.87 3.26
C LEU A 44 5.03 16.93 3.35
N PHE A 45 6.18 16.69 2.71
CA PHE A 45 7.28 17.63 2.66
C PHE A 45 6.86 19.00 2.10
N THR A 46 6.19 19.00 0.95
CA THR A 46 5.75 20.23 0.29
C THR A 46 4.65 20.95 1.06
N MET A 47 3.78 20.22 1.78
CA MET A 47 2.77 20.83 2.65
C MET A 47 3.38 21.68 3.77
N PHE A 48 4.47 21.22 4.39
CA PHE A 48 5.12 21.95 5.48
C PHE A 48 6.17 22.97 5.00
N LEU A 49 7.05 22.58 4.08
CA LEU A 49 8.20 23.39 3.70
C LEU A 49 7.99 24.21 2.42
N LEU A 50 7.24 23.70 1.43
CA LEU A 50 7.16 24.29 0.08
C LEU A 50 5.70 24.46 -0.38
N LYS A 51 4.98 25.39 0.24
CA LYS A 51 3.57 25.68 -0.07
C LYS A 51 3.30 25.97 -1.56
N SER A 52 4.28 26.57 -2.26
CA SER A 52 4.17 26.83 -3.70
C SER A 52 4.17 25.54 -4.53
N ALA A 53 5.09 24.62 -4.25
CA ALA A 53 5.16 23.33 -4.92
C ALA A 53 3.94 22.46 -4.61
N ASN A 54 3.46 22.48 -3.36
CA ASN A 54 2.19 21.83 -3.01
C ASN A 54 1.03 22.44 -3.81
N ARG A 55 0.98 23.78 -3.96
CA ARG A 55 -0.05 24.43 -4.78
C ARG A 55 -0.09 23.90 -6.22
N LEU A 56 1.09 23.71 -6.81
CA LEU A 56 1.21 23.20 -8.16
C LEU A 56 0.82 21.72 -8.28
N LEU A 57 1.33 20.86 -7.38
CA LEU A 57 1.22 19.41 -7.51
C LEU A 57 -0.01 18.80 -6.82
N PHE A 58 -0.40 19.30 -5.65
CA PHE A 58 -1.37 18.63 -4.76
C PHE A 58 -2.55 19.50 -4.28
N SER A 59 -2.53 20.82 -4.46
CA SER A 59 -3.56 21.68 -3.86
C SER A 59 -4.94 21.60 -4.53
N SER A 60 -4.99 21.28 -5.82
CA SER A 60 -6.25 21.21 -6.56
C SER A 60 -6.63 19.75 -6.78
N ARG A 61 -7.92 19.40 -6.58
CA ARG A 61 -8.46 18.07 -6.88
C ARG A 61 -8.00 17.49 -8.22
N PRO A 62 -8.06 18.22 -9.36
CA PRO A 62 -7.57 17.68 -10.63
C PRO A 62 -6.08 17.34 -10.61
N ASN A 63 -5.24 18.14 -9.95
CA ASN A 63 -3.78 17.94 -9.94
C ASN A 63 -3.38 16.66 -9.21
N ILE A 64 -4.09 16.30 -8.14
CA ILE A 64 -3.90 15.02 -7.44
C ILE A 64 -4.19 13.84 -8.38
N TYR A 65 -5.32 13.88 -9.11
CA TYR A 65 -5.64 12.80 -10.04
C TYR A 65 -4.66 12.72 -11.22
N ILE A 66 -4.20 13.88 -11.71
CA ILE A 66 -3.17 13.94 -12.76
C ILE A 66 -1.86 13.34 -12.25
N THR A 67 -1.38 13.69 -11.05
CA THR A 67 -0.14 13.12 -10.49
C THR A 67 -0.24 11.60 -10.27
N ILE A 68 -1.39 11.11 -9.79
CA ILE A 68 -1.66 9.67 -9.66
C ILE A 68 -1.64 9.00 -11.04
N LEU A 69 -2.34 9.56 -12.02
CA LEU A 69 -2.38 9.03 -13.39
C LEU A 69 -0.98 9.01 -14.03
N CYS A 70 -0.22 10.10 -13.92
CA CYS A 70 1.14 10.19 -14.41
C CYS A 70 2.05 9.14 -13.75
N THR A 71 1.89 8.89 -12.45
CA THR A 71 2.66 7.86 -11.73
C THR A 71 2.32 6.47 -12.25
N TRP A 72 1.02 6.18 -12.47
CA TRP A 72 0.59 4.92 -13.07
C TRP A 72 1.12 4.75 -14.49
N LEU A 73 1.00 5.77 -15.34
CA LEU A 73 1.52 5.74 -16.71
C LEU A 73 3.04 5.53 -16.73
N TYR A 74 3.76 6.21 -15.85
CA TYR A 74 5.20 6.02 -15.69
C TYR A 74 5.53 4.56 -15.35
N LEU A 75 4.85 3.97 -14.35
CA LEU A 75 5.04 2.58 -13.95
C LEU A 75 4.74 1.59 -15.08
N THR A 76 3.57 1.73 -15.72
CA THR A 76 3.13 0.79 -16.75
C THR A 76 4.02 0.88 -17.98
N ILE A 77 4.38 2.08 -18.44
CA ILE A 77 5.30 2.28 -19.56
C ILE A 77 6.67 1.69 -19.22
N PHE A 78 7.22 1.98 -18.05
CA PHE A 78 8.54 1.51 -17.67
C PHE A 78 8.62 -0.03 -17.61
N ILE A 79 7.64 -0.67 -16.98
CA ILE A 79 7.59 -2.14 -16.87
C ILE A 79 7.31 -2.78 -18.23
N SER A 80 6.46 -2.17 -19.06
CA SER A 80 6.18 -2.65 -20.41
C SER A 80 7.42 -2.57 -21.30
N LEU A 81 8.17 -1.45 -21.26
CA LEU A 81 9.43 -1.31 -21.99
C LEU A 81 10.44 -2.36 -21.54
N MET A 82 10.63 -2.55 -20.23
CA MET A 82 11.50 -3.60 -19.71
C MET A 82 11.13 -5.00 -20.25
N THR A 83 9.83 -5.31 -20.26
CA THR A 83 9.32 -6.60 -20.74
C THR A 83 9.53 -6.76 -22.26
N LEU A 84 9.26 -5.72 -23.05
CA LEU A 84 9.49 -5.69 -24.50
C LEU A 84 10.98 -5.79 -24.84
N GLY A 85 11.86 -5.27 -23.98
CA GLY A 85 13.31 -5.36 -24.12
C GLY A 85 13.92 -6.73 -23.84
N GLY A 86 13.09 -7.75 -23.57
CA GLY A 86 13.52 -9.13 -23.32
C GLY A 86 13.92 -9.43 -21.88
N CYS A 87 13.74 -8.48 -20.95
CA CYS A 87 13.97 -8.72 -19.54
C CYS A 87 12.82 -9.54 -18.93
N LYS A 88 13.17 -10.66 -18.30
CA LYS A 88 12.19 -11.55 -17.64
C LYS A 88 12.45 -11.62 -16.15
N LYS A 89 11.38 -11.66 -15.36
CA LYS A 89 11.46 -11.90 -13.92
C LYS A 89 11.52 -13.41 -13.68
N ASN A 90 12.68 -13.89 -13.24
CA ASN A 90 12.91 -15.31 -13.00
C ASN A 90 12.96 -15.58 -11.50
N PHE A 91 12.37 -16.70 -11.08
CA PHE A 91 12.48 -17.19 -9.71
C PHE A 91 13.81 -17.93 -9.53
N LYS A 92 14.59 -17.54 -8.51
CA LYS A 92 15.79 -18.29 -8.10
C LYS A 92 15.47 -19.18 -6.91
N ALA A 93 15.43 -20.50 -7.15
CA ALA A 93 15.18 -21.50 -6.12
C ALA A 93 16.12 -21.39 -4.91
N ASN A 94 17.42 -21.23 -5.16
CA ASN A 94 18.45 -21.23 -4.10
C ASN A 94 18.33 -20.10 -3.07
N GLY A 95 17.55 -19.05 -3.36
CA GLY A 95 17.32 -17.95 -2.42
C GLY A 95 15.85 -17.60 -2.21
N PHE A 96 14.92 -18.36 -2.82
CA PHE A 96 13.49 -18.10 -2.74
C PHE A 96 13.06 -16.66 -3.08
N TYR A 97 13.76 -16.00 -4.01
CA TYR A 97 13.44 -14.63 -4.43
C TYR A 97 13.31 -14.52 -5.94
N PHE A 98 12.54 -13.51 -6.37
CA PHE A 98 12.43 -13.14 -7.78
C PHE A 98 13.49 -12.11 -8.14
N ARG A 99 14.15 -12.31 -9.30
CA ARG A 99 15.10 -11.35 -9.84
C ARG A 99 14.81 -11.07 -11.30
N PHE A 100 14.94 -9.81 -11.70
CA PHE A 100 14.98 -9.46 -13.11
C PHE A 100 16.28 -9.99 -13.73
N TYR A 101 16.13 -10.83 -14.74
CA TYR A 101 17.21 -11.36 -15.54
C TYR A 101 17.05 -10.84 -16.97
N CYS A 102 17.99 -10.01 -17.40
CA CYS A 102 18.10 -9.52 -18.78
C CYS A 102 19.31 -10.23 -19.42
N PRO A 103 19.09 -11.22 -20.31
CA PRO A 103 20.18 -11.97 -20.93
C PRO A 103 20.91 -11.11 -21.98
N THR A 104 22.20 -10.84 -21.78
CA THR A 104 23.01 -9.96 -22.65
C THR A 104 22.98 -10.30 -24.14
N LYS A 105 22.77 -11.56 -24.51
CA LYS A 105 22.69 -12.00 -25.91
C LYS A 105 21.36 -11.71 -26.60
N ASN A 106 20.26 -11.63 -25.84
CA ASN A 106 18.90 -11.53 -26.39
C ASN A 106 18.17 -10.24 -25.97
N SER A 107 18.63 -9.57 -24.90
CA SER A 107 18.05 -8.31 -24.44
C SER A 107 18.63 -7.15 -25.22
N ALA A 108 17.80 -6.14 -25.54
CA ALA A 108 18.31 -4.90 -26.10
C ALA A 108 19.16 -4.13 -25.07
N ASP A 109 20.22 -3.45 -25.51
CA ASP A 109 21.13 -2.71 -24.61
C ASP A 109 20.43 -1.66 -23.77
N TRP A 110 19.42 -0.97 -24.34
CA TRP A 110 18.61 0.00 -23.62
C TRP A 110 17.81 -0.64 -22.47
N ALA A 111 17.44 -1.91 -22.56
CA ALA A 111 16.71 -2.61 -21.51
C ALA A 111 17.61 -2.90 -20.30
N ASN A 112 18.89 -3.22 -20.54
CA ASN A 112 19.89 -3.35 -19.49
C ASN A 112 20.13 -2.01 -18.78
N ALA A 113 20.22 -0.92 -19.54
CA ALA A 113 20.34 0.43 -18.97
C ALA A 113 19.12 0.81 -18.12
N LEU A 114 17.90 0.52 -18.60
CA LEU A 114 16.66 0.74 -17.83
C LEU A 114 16.62 -0.14 -16.58
N GLN A 115 17.09 -1.39 -16.63
CA GLN A 115 17.20 -2.25 -15.44
C GLN A 115 18.12 -1.63 -14.39
N GLY A 116 19.26 -1.10 -14.83
CA GLY A 116 20.23 -0.42 -13.98
C GLY A 116 19.62 0.82 -13.32
N PHE A 117 18.96 1.66 -14.12
CA PHE A 117 18.24 2.84 -13.63
C PHE A 117 17.15 2.46 -12.62
N TRP A 118 16.36 1.44 -12.90
CA TRP A 118 15.31 0.96 -12.00
C TRP A 118 15.86 0.46 -10.66
N SER A 119 16.95 -0.31 -10.75
CA SER A 119 17.65 -0.79 -9.57
C SER A 119 18.13 0.40 -8.76
N TYR A 120 18.82 1.36 -9.38
CA TYR A 120 19.28 2.59 -8.75
C TYR A 120 18.15 3.38 -8.08
N GLN A 121 17.06 3.63 -8.80
CA GLN A 121 15.88 4.32 -8.29
C GLN A 121 15.29 3.61 -7.06
N SER A 122 15.24 2.28 -7.07
CA SER A 122 14.74 1.49 -5.93
C SER A 122 15.58 1.68 -4.66
N TYR A 123 16.87 2.02 -4.77
CA TYR A 123 17.74 2.33 -3.63
C TYR A 123 17.67 3.81 -3.22
N VAL A 124 17.63 4.71 -4.20
CA VAL A 124 17.64 6.15 -3.93
C VAL A 124 16.34 6.62 -3.30
N LEU A 125 15.19 6.10 -3.75
CA LEU A 125 13.90 6.53 -3.26
C LEU A 125 13.74 6.36 -1.73
N PRO A 126 13.98 5.18 -1.13
CA PRO A 126 13.93 5.04 0.33
C PRO A 126 14.89 5.97 1.07
N CYS A 127 16.11 6.16 0.56
CA CYS A 127 17.07 7.09 1.17
C CYS A 127 16.55 8.54 1.18
N VAL A 128 15.98 8.99 0.06
CA VAL A 128 15.40 10.33 -0.05
C VAL A 128 14.19 10.48 0.87
N MET A 129 13.33 9.46 0.94
CA MET A 129 12.17 9.46 1.83
C MET A 129 12.60 9.53 3.30
N PHE A 130 13.59 8.75 3.71
CA PHE A 130 14.16 8.81 5.06
C PHE A 130 14.68 10.22 5.40
N VAL A 131 15.43 10.85 4.50
CA VAL A 131 15.91 12.23 4.68
C VAL A 131 14.74 13.21 4.82
N ILE A 132 13.71 13.09 3.98
CA ILE A 132 12.49 13.91 4.08
C ILE A 132 11.85 13.75 5.47
N TYR A 133 11.75 12.52 5.99
CA TYR A 133 11.16 12.27 7.30
C TYR A 133 11.99 12.84 8.44
N VAL A 134 13.32 12.69 8.40
CA VAL A 134 14.21 13.32 9.39
C VAL A 134 14.00 14.83 9.40
N ILE A 135 13.96 15.47 8.21
CA ILE A 135 13.70 16.91 8.10
C ILE A 135 12.33 17.29 8.69
N LEU A 136 11.29 16.52 8.39
CA LEU A 136 9.94 16.75 8.92
C LEU A 136 9.89 16.61 10.45
N VAL A 137 10.55 15.60 11.02
CA VAL A 137 10.62 15.40 12.47
C VAL A 137 11.38 16.56 13.13
N LEU A 138 12.52 16.96 12.57
CA LEU A 138 13.29 18.11 13.07
C LEU A 138 12.46 19.40 13.01
N TYR A 139 11.76 19.64 11.90
CA TYR A 139 10.88 20.81 11.73
C TYR A 139 9.82 20.89 12.84
N ILE A 140 9.21 19.75 13.18
CA ILE A 140 8.15 19.66 14.18
C ILE A 140 8.69 19.79 15.61
N GLN A 141 9.76 19.06 15.93
CA GLN A 141 10.37 19.04 17.26
C GLN A 141 10.93 20.40 17.66
N PHE A 142 11.66 21.03 16.74
CA PHE A 142 12.28 22.33 17.02
C PHE A 142 11.34 23.51 16.75
N GLY A 143 10.12 23.27 16.26
CA GLY A 143 9.14 24.31 15.98
C GLY A 143 9.70 25.39 15.05
N PHE A 144 10.57 24.99 14.12
CA PHE A 144 11.30 25.92 13.28
C PHE A 144 10.32 26.63 12.33
N ASN A 145 9.95 27.86 12.65
CA ASN A 145 9.16 28.72 11.77
C ASN A 145 10.01 29.29 10.62
N TYR A 146 10.59 28.43 9.79
CA TYR A 146 11.13 28.84 8.52
C TYR A 146 10.05 28.64 7.46
N ALA A 147 9.62 29.73 6.83
CA ALA A 147 8.87 29.65 5.59
C ALA A 147 9.87 29.80 4.45
N LEU A 148 9.98 28.78 3.62
CA LEU A 148 10.72 28.86 2.36
C LEU A 148 9.80 29.59 1.37
N ILE A 149 10.03 30.90 1.23
CA ILE A 149 9.34 31.74 0.24
C ILE A 149 10.34 31.95 -0.91
N GLY A 150 10.24 31.10 -1.94
CA GLY A 150 11.20 31.04 -3.05
C GLY A 150 12.49 30.30 -2.67
N CYS A 151 13.65 30.83 -3.07
CA CYS A 151 14.98 30.32 -2.66
C CYS A 151 15.53 30.94 -1.37
N ARG A 152 14.80 31.86 -0.73
CA ARG A 152 15.23 32.51 0.53
C ARG A 152 14.55 31.85 1.72
N LEU A 153 15.35 31.40 2.67
CA LEU A 153 14.90 30.93 3.96
C LEU A 153 14.53 32.15 4.82
N VAL A 154 13.24 32.44 4.98
CA VAL A 154 12.78 33.58 5.80
C VAL A 154 12.22 33.06 7.12
N ARG A 155 12.73 33.59 8.23
CA ARG A 155 12.21 33.31 9.57
C ARG A 155 10.90 34.07 9.74
N VAL A 156 9.77 33.38 9.59
CA VAL A 156 8.45 34.00 9.79
C VAL A 156 8.08 33.78 11.25
N THR A 157 8.24 34.80 12.08
CA THR A 157 7.64 34.81 13.42
C THR A 157 6.13 34.87 13.27
N VAL A 158 5.49 33.71 13.17
CA VAL A 158 4.03 33.61 13.24
C VAL A 158 3.65 33.96 14.68
N VAL A 159 3.13 35.17 14.87
CA VAL A 159 2.46 35.59 16.11
C VAL A 159 1.33 34.60 16.34
N GLN A 160 1.58 33.64 17.23
CA GLN A 160 0.70 32.53 17.52
C GLN A 160 -0.51 33.06 18.29
N ARG A 161 -1.56 33.47 17.57
CA ARG A 161 -2.82 33.94 18.16
C ARG A 161 -3.41 32.78 18.99
N THR A 162 -3.26 32.90 20.30
CA THR A 162 -3.67 31.96 21.35
C THR A 162 -5.19 31.95 21.48
N SER A 163 -5.89 31.33 20.53
CA SER A 163 -7.26 30.87 20.72
C SER A 163 -7.23 29.42 21.19
N ASN A 164 -8.02 29.05 22.21
CA ASN A 164 -8.12 27.65 22.67
C ASN A 164 -8.55 26.67 21.56
N THR A 165 -9.26 27.15 20.51
CA THR A 165 -9.62 26.33 19.34
C THR A 165 -8.44 26.02 18.40
N SER A 166 -7.36 26.81 18.41
CA SER A 166 -6.19 26.54 17.57
C SER A 166 -5.30 25.44 18.18
N LYS A 167 -5.31 25.29 19.51
CA LYS A 167 -4.55 24.24 20.22
C LYS A 167 -5.07 22.83 19.92
N THR A 168 -6.38 22.64 19.89
CA THR A 168 -7.01 21.34 19.54
C THR A 168 -6.76 20.98 18.09
N ARG A 169 -6.94 21.93 17.15
CA ARG A 169 -6.65 21.70 15.73
C ARG A 169 -5.20 21.31 15.48
N ARG A 170 -4.24 22.02 16.10
CA ARG A 170 -2.81 21.69 15.99
C ARG A 170 -2.47 20.30 16.53
N ARG A 171 -3.10 19.88 17.64
CA ARG A 171 -2.92 18.52 18.17
C ARG A 171 -3.43 17.45 17.20
N THR A 172 -4.56 17.69 16.55
CA THR A 172 -5.09 16.77 15.53
C THR A 172 -4.17 16.69 14.32
N GLU A 173 -3.69 17.82 13.81
CA GLU A 173 -2.73 17.87 12.69
C GLU A 173 -1.42 17.13 13.02
N ILE A 174 -0.87 17.31 14.22
CA ILE A 174 0.33 16.59 14.68
C ILE A 174 0.07 15.08 14.79
N ARG A 175 -1.10 14.66 15.31
CA ARG A 175 -1.44 13.24 15.41
C ARG A 175 -1.54 12.56 14.04
N LEU A 176 -2.21 13.21 13.09
CA LEU A 176 -2.32 12.72 11.72
C LEU A 176 -0.93 12.60 11.08
N LEU A 177 -0.05 13.56 11.35
CA LEU A 177 1.32 13.51 10.86
C LEU A 177 2.13 12.35 11.45
N ILE A 178 2.10 12.18 12.78
CA ILE A 178 2.80 11.08 13.45
C ILE A 178 2.31 9.75 12.90
N GLN A 179 1.01 9.61 12.70
CA GLN A 179 0.41 8.44 12.04
C GLN A 179 0.99 8.22 10.64
N SER A 180 1.04 9.26 9.79
CA SER A 180 1.62 9.13 8.45
C SER A 180 3.11 8.77 8.48
N VAL A 181 3.89 9.34 9.39
CA VAL A 181 5.31 9.03 9.57
C VAL A 181 5.51 7.58 10.01
N LEU A 182 4.72 7.10 10.98
CA LEU A 182 4.79 5.71 11.43
C LEU A 182 4.45 4.73 10.30
N ILE A 183 3.35 5.00 9.59
CA ILE A 183 2.93 4.17 8.45
C ILE A 183 4.02 4.12 7.38
N CYS A 184 4.60 5.26 7.03
CA CYS A 184 5.63 5.31 6.01
C CYS A 184 6.95 4.68 6.47
N GLY A 185 7.33 4.85 7.74
CA GLY A 185 8.49 4.16 8.32
C GLY A 185 8.36 2.64 8.27
N LEU A 186 7.16 2.09 8.49
CA LEU A 186 6.91 0.65 8.36
C LEU A 186 7.00 0.18 6.89
N LEU A 187 6.48 0.97 5.95
CA LEU A 187 6.60 0.72 4.50
C LEU A 187 8.06 0.74 4.03
N GLU A 188 8.85 1.69 4.52
CA GLU A 188 10.29 1.77 4.25
C GLU A 188 11.03 0.59 4.85
N LEU A 189 10.74 0.23 6.10
CA LEU A 189 11.38 -0.92 6.75
C LEU A 189 11.13 -2.21 5.96
N GLN A 190 9.91 -2.41 5.45
CA GLN A 190 9.58 -3.51 4.56
C GLN A 190 10.40 -3.45 3.26
N THR A 191 10.49 -2.27 2.64
CA THR A 191 11.24 -2.07 1.39
C THR A 191 12.73 -2.34 1.59
N LEU A 192 13.32 -1.86 2.70
CA LEU A 192 14.70 -2.11 3.07
C LEU A 192 14.93 -3.60 3.31
N ALA A 193 14.03 -4.29 4.01
CA ALA A 193 14.11 -5.74 4.20
C ALA A 193 14.15 -6.47 2.84
N PHE A 194 13.21 -6.19 1.93
CA PHE A 194 13.19 -6.79 0.58
C PHE A 194 14.43 -6.48 -0.26
N THR A 195 15.08 -5.35 0.02
CA THR A 195 16.23 -4.87 -0.74
C THR A 195 17.54 -5.44 -0.22
N PHE A 196 17.72 -5.48 1.11
CA PHE A 196 18.94 -5.94 1.75
C PHE A 196 18.99 -7.46 1.89
N PHE A 197 17.88 -8.11 2.21
CA PHE A 197 17.87 -9.55 2.48
C PHE A 197 18.36 -10.41 1.30
N PRO A 198 17.94 -10.17 0.05
CA PRO A 198 18.47 -10.94 -1.10
C PRO A 198 19.96 -10.70 -1.36
N ARG A 199 20.54 -9.59 -0.87
CA ARG A 199 21.96 -9.25 -1.08
C ARG A 199 22.90 -9.96 -0.10
N ILE A 200 22.40 -10.42 1.05
CA ILE A 200 23.21 -11.18 2.01
C ILE A 200 23.68 -12.51 1.40
N GLY A 201 23.05 -12.98 0.32
CA GLY A 201 23.51 -14.14 -0.44
C GLY A 201 23.40 -15.45 0.34
N LEU A 202 22.55 -15.48 1.37
CA LEU A 202 22.28 -16.69 2.14
C LEU A 202 21.66 -17.74 1.22
N THR A 203 22.16 -18.97 1.33
CA THR A 203 21.66 -20.13 0.60
C THR A 203 21.29 -21.23 1.59
N GLY A 204 20.36 -22.11 1.23
CA GLY A 204 19.89 -23.21 2.09
C GLY A 204 18.89 -22.76 3.17
N GLU A 205 18.93 -23.43 4.33
CA GLU A 205 18.04 -23.18 5.47
C GLU A 205 17.95 -21.71 5.93
N PRO A 206 19.05 -20.93 6.06
CA PRO A 206 18.94 -19.53 6.48
C PRO A 206 18.14 -18.65 5.52
N ALA A 207 18.11 -18.96 4.22
CA ALA A 207 17.31 -18.24 3.24
C ALA A 207 15.80 -18.44 3.47
N LEU A 208 15.40 -19.62 3.96
CA LEU A 208 14.02 -19.90 4.32
C LEU A 208 13.54 -19.02 5.47
N TYR A 209 14.33 -18.90 6.55
CA TYR A 209 14.00 -18.06 7.71
C TYR A 209 13.88 -16.59 7.31
N VAL A 210 14.77 -16.10 6.46
CA VAL A 210 14.71 -14.72 5.94
C VAL A 210 13.46 -14.49 5.10
N ASN A 211 13.06 -15.46 4.27
CA ASN A 211 11.83 -15.37 3.49
C ASN A 211 10.58 -15.40 4.38
N ILE A 212 10.55 -16.25 5.41
CA ILE A 212 9.48 -16.27 6.42
C ILE A 212 9.38 -14.90 7.09
N LEU A 213 10.50 -14.36 7.59
CA LEU A 213 10.56 -13.06 8.23
C LEU A 213 10.06 -11.94 7.29
N GLN A 214 10.48 -11.97 6.03
CA GLN A 214 10.07 -11.02 5.00
C GLN A 214 8.55 -11.07 4.75
N ASN A 215 7.98 -12.28 4.65
CA ASN A 215 6.54 -12.46 4.53
C ASN A 215 5.80 -11.98 5.79
N SER A 216 6.32 -12.26 6.97
CA SER A 216 5.76 -11.75 8.24
C SER A 216 5.78 -10.22 8.28
N ILE A 217 6.88 -9.57 7.88
CA ILE A 217 6.96 -8.10 7.78
C ILE A 217 5.92 -7.58 6.78
N SER A 218 5.74 -8.25 5.64
CA SER A 218 4.71 -7.86 4.66
C SER A 218 3.29 -7.97 5.22
N ILE A 219 2.98 -9.01 6.00
CA ILE A 219 1.67 -9.19 6.62
C ILE A 219 1.47 -8.13 7.70
N VAL A 220 2.46 -7.94 8.57
CA VAL A 220 2.43 -6.91 9.61
C VAL A 220 2.22 -5.55 8.98
N ASN A 221 2.96 -5.19 7.92
CA ASN A 221 2.79 -3.90 7.27
C ASN A 221 1.39 -3.74 6.66
N ALA A 222 0.87 -4.76 5.97
CA ALA A 222 -0.49 -4.73 5.45
C ALA A 222 -1.56 -4.52 6.54
N THR A 223 -1.38 -5.12 7.73
CA THR A 223 -2.28 -4.92 8.87
C THR A 223 -2.05 -3.60 9.60
N ALA A 224 -0.81 -3.11 9.65
CA ALA A 224 -0.44 -1.90 10.37
C ALA A 224 -1.16 -0.67 9.82
N HIS A 225 -1.34 -0.57 8.50
CA HIS A 225 -2.13 0.50 7.90
C HIS A 225 -3.55 0.59 8.49
N SER A 226 -4.27 -0.53 8.52
CA SER A 226 -5.62 -0.63 9.05
C SER A 226 -5.66 -0.40 10.56
N LEU A 227 -4.69 -0.96 11.29
CA LEU A 227 -4.60 -0.81 12.75
C LEU A 227 -4.31 0.65 13.13
N VAL A 228 -3.31 1.28 12.53
CA VAL A 228 -2.96 2.67 12.81
C VAL A 228 -4.14 3.59 12.45
N PHE A 229 -4.82 3.34 11.32
CA PHE A 229 -6.03 4.09 10.97
C PHE A 229 -7.14 3.95 12.02
N LEU A 230 -7.39 2.73 12.48
CA LEU A 230 -8.43 2.44 13.47
C LEU A 230 -8.10 2.98 14.87
N PHE A 231 -6.83 2.94 15.29
CA PHE A 231 -6.44 3.37 16.64
C PHE A 231 -6.16 4.88 16.76
N CYS A 232 -5.58 5.50 15.73
CA CYS A 232 -5.14 6.89 15.81
C CYS A 232 -6.23 7.90 15.42
N ASN A 233 -7.23 7.50 14.63
CA ASN A 233 -8.28 8.40 14.19
C ASN A 233 -9.51 8.32 15.13
N ALA A 234 -9.63 9.31 16.02
CA ALA A 234 -10.74 9.41 16.96
C ALA A 234 -12.11 9.56 16.27
N GLU A 235 -12.17 10.22 15.11
CA GLU A 235 -13.40 10.36 14.34
C GLU A 235 -13.84 9.02 13.77
N VAL A 236 -12.89 8.25 13.22
CA VAL A 236 -13.16 6.89 12.73
C VAL A 236 -13.60 5.98 13.87
N ARG A 237 -13.00 6.11 15.06
CA ARG A 237 -13.46 5.35 16.24
C ARG A 237 -14.90 5.70 16.60
N SER A 238 -15.25 6.98 16.63
CA SER A 238 -16.63 7.42 16.88
C SER A 238 -17.60 6.89 15.82
N CYS A 239 -17.22 6.96 14.55
CA CYS A 239 -18.00 6.41 13.44
C CYS A 239 -18.15 4.88 13.54
N SER A 240 -17.06 4.16 13.88
CA SER A 240 -17.09 2.71 14.06
C SER A 240 -17.96 2.29 15.24
N ALA A 241 -17.98 3.07 16.32
CA ALA A 241 -18.86 2.84 17.47
C ALA A 241 -20.33 3.04 17.10
N GLN A 242 -20.63 4.09 16.31
CA GLN A 242 -21.97 4.32 15.76
C GLN A 242 -22.42 3.19 14.84
N LEU A 243 -21.55 2.79 13.90
CA LEU A 243 -21.85 1.68 12.97
C LEU A 243 -22.09 0.37 13.74
N ARG A 244 -21.26 0.09 14.76
CA ARG A 244 -21.44 -1.07 15.63
C ARG A 244 -22.77 -1.03 16.38
N SER A 245 -23.17 0.13 16.91
CA SER A 245 -24.48 0.26 17.56
C SER A 245 -25.64 0.06 16.58
N SER A 246 -25.53 0.56 15.34
CA SER A 246 -26.56 0.37 14.31
C SER A 246 -26.69 -1.09 13.88
N VAL A 247 -25.56 -1.80 13.71
CA VAL A 247 -25.56 -3.23 13.38
C VAL A 247 -26.16 -4.06 14.51
N ILE A 248 -25.80 -3.76 15.78
CA ILE A 248 -26.39 -4.45 16.93
C ILE A 248 -27.90 -4.20 17.01
N SER A 249 -28.36 -2.97 16.78
CA SER A 249 -29.79 -2.65 16.73
C SER A 249 -30.50 -3.44 15.64
N PHE A 250 -29.95 -3.45 14.42
CA PHE A 250 -30.52 -4.19 13.29
C PHE A 250 -30.56 -5.71 13.54
N CYS A 251 -29.51 -6.29 14.13
CA CYS A 251 -29.51 -7.69 14.52
C CYS A 251 -30.55 -8.00 15.60
N ASN A 252 -30.73 -7.12 16.59
CA ASN A 252 -31.74 -7.26 17.62
C ASN A 252 -33.16 -7.17 17.04
N ASP A 253 -33.40 -6.25 16.10
CA ASP A 253 -34.69 -6.10 15.44
C ASP A 253 -35.04 -7.35 14.61
N ILE A 254 -34.07 -7.96 13.92
CA ILE A 254 -34.27 -9.22 13.18
C ILE A 254 -34.54 -10.39 14.14
N LEU A 255 -33.83 -10.45 15.27
CA LEU A 255 -34.02 -11.52 16.27
C LEU A 255 -35.38 -11.43 16.96
N ILE A 256 -35.85 -10.21 17.28
CA ILE A 256 -37.13 -9.98 17.96
C ILE A 256 -38.31 -10.10 16.98
N ASN A 257 -38.18 -9.56 15.75
CA ASN A 257 -39.23 -9.68 14.73
C ASN A 257 -39.16 -10.97 13.93
N ARG A 258 -38.43 -12.00 14.39
CA ARG A 258 -38.50 -13.32 13.77
C ARG A 258 -39.93 -13.82 14.02
N PRO A 259 -40.83 -13.84 13.00
CA PRO A 259 -42.20 -14.25 13.23
C PRO A 259 -42.13 -15.69 13.73
N SER A 260 -42.71 -15.93 14.91
CA SER A 260 -42.92 -17.28 15.42
C SER A 260 -43.57 -18.06 14.29
N MET A 261 -42.80 -18.95 13.64
CA MET A 261 -43.28 -19.79 12.56
C MET A 261 -44.30 -20.72 13.21
N THR A 262 -45.55 -20.25 13.27
CA THR A 262 -46.67 -20.99 13.80
C THR A 262 -46.73 -22.23 12.94
N ARG A 263 -46.40 -23.36 13.56
CA ARG A 263 -46.41 -24.70 12.98
C ARG A 263 -47.78 -24.94 12.36
N VAL A 264 -47.93 -24.68 11.04
CA VAL A 264 -49.11 -25.05 10.28
C VAL A 264 -49.04 -26.55 10.02
N THR A 265 -49.37 -27.35 11.03
CA THR A 265 -49.81 -28.72 10.83
C THR A 265 -51.25 -28.68 10.36
N ASN A 266 -51.46 -28.59 9.06
CA ASN A 266 -52.76 -28.93 8.47
C ASN A 266 -52.51 -29.76 7.20
N ILE A 267 -52.27 -31.04 7.42
CA ILE A 267 -52.24 -32.06 6.36
C ILE A 267 -53.71 -32.34 6.00
N ARG A 268 -54.18 -31.80 4.87
CA ARG A 268 -55.44 -32.25 4.26
C ARG A 268 -55.15 -33.47 3.37
N PRO A 269 -55.89 -34.58 3.50
CA PRO A 269 -55.75 -35.73 2.61
C PRO A 269 -56.26 -35.39 1.21
N VAL A 270 -55.47 -35.75 0.20
CA VAL A 270 -55.79 -35.64 -1.22
C VAL A 270 -56.77 -36.75 -1.60
N SER A 271 -57.98 -36.37 -2.01
CA SER A 271 -58.97 -37.26 -2.62
C SER A 271 -58.69 -37.36 -4.12
N THR A 272 -58.22 -38.53 -4.56
CA THR A 272 -58.08 -38.90 -5.97
C THR A 272 -59.45 -39.20 -6.59
N SER A 273 -59.79 -38.54 -7.70
CA SER A 273 -60.88 -38.93 -8.60
C SER A 273 -60.34 -39.11 -10.02
N PRO A 274 -60.68 -40.20 -10.74
CA PRO A 274 -60.11 -40.54 -12.03
C PRO A 274 -60.85 -39.87 -13.19
N HIS A 275 -60.10 -39.36 -14.17
CA HIS A 275 -60.62 -38.83 -15.43
C HIS A 275 -60.69 -39.96 -16.47
N PRO A 276 -61.80 -40.15 -17.21
CA PRO A 276 -61.88 -41.13 -18.28
C PRO A 276 -61.31 -40.58 -19.58
N SER A 277 -60.56 -41.43 -20.27
CA SER A 277 -60.11 -41.32 -21.66
C SER A 277 -61.29 -41.48 -22.61
N ASN A 278 -61.42 -40.60 -23.59
CA ASN A 278 -62.17 -40.91 -24.82
C ASN A 278 -61.44 -40.36 -26.05
N HIS A 279 -61.53 -41.21 -27.07
CA HIS A 279 -60.93 -41.18 -28.40
C HIS A 279 -61.28 -39.96 -29.25
#